data_AF-A0A2E9NJL4-F1
#
_entry.id   AF-A0A2E9NJL4-F1
#
_cell.length_a   1.000
_cell.length_b   1.000
_cell.length_c   1.000
_cell.angle_alpha   90.00
_cell.angle_beta   90.00
_cell.angle_gamma   90.00
#
_symmetry.space_group_name_H-M   'P 1'
#
loop_
_entity.id
_entity.type
_entity.pdbx_description
1 polymer ?
#
loop_
_entity_poly.entity_id
_entity_poly.type
_entity_poly.pdbx_seq_one_letter_code
_entity_poly.pdbx_strand_id
1 'polypeptide(L)'
;MQQEWQYLAEPIAETQAFDYSSVELRHRRDTAPVPPETDRTFEYDSASLETMTRAVRTFQEYHAENRYRVVFFVNIAPDVDIASGADRFVDGRHNEMNDYFMQLCGQDTPVVSSYDAFWAYTPSEVPGAGFHSLAAANNVKTDVLFEYLTQFVIDDLRGPAPAEAPGPGGAL
;
A
#
# COMPACT_ATOMS: atom_id res chain seq x y z
N MET A 1 29.18 -16.33 20.06
CA MET A 1 27.83 -16.33 20.65
C MET A 1 26.86 -15.91 19.57
N GLN A 2 26.13 -16.86 18.98
CA GLN A 2 25.00 -16.57 18.10
C GLN A 2 23.75 -16.53 19.00
N GLN A 3 23.06 -15.39 19.04
CA GLN A 3 21.74 -15.31 19.65
C GLN A 3 20.73 -15.88 18.66
N GLU A 4 20.14 -17.02 18.99
CA GLU A 4 18.93 -17.52 18.33
C GLU A 4 17.75 -16.67 18.83
N TRP A 5 17.13 -15.93 17.91
CA TRP A 5 15.87 -15.24 18.17
C TRP A 5 14.74 -16.12 17.65
N GLN A 6 14.05 -16.81 18.56
CA GLN A 6 12.78 -17.46 18.25
C GLN A 6 11.70 -16.39 18.12
N TYR A 7 11.36 -15.99 16.90
CA TYR A 7 10.19 -15.15 16.66
C TYR A 7 8.95 -16.03 16.69
N LEU A 8 8.22 -15.96 17.80
CA LEU A 8 6.83 -16.43 17.86
C LEU A 8 5.99 -15.45 17.02
N ALA A 9 5.18 -16.00 16.11
CA ALA A 9 4.18 -15.24 15.37
C ALA A 9 3.16 -14.65 16.36
N GLU A 10 3.39 -13.41 16.79
CA GLU A 10 2.39 -12.62 17.49
C GLU A 10 1.19 -12.39 16.55
N PRO A 11 -0.05 -12.37 17.07
CA PRO A 11 -1.24 -12.13 16.27
C PRO A 11 -1.16 -10.76 15.57
N ILE A 12 -1.32 -10.79 14.26
CA ILE A 12 -1.22 -9.63 13.36
C ILE A 12 -2.41 -8.70 13.64
N ALA A 13 -2.13 -7.43 13.97
CA ALA A 13 -3.18 -6.42 14.13
C ALA A 13 -3.92 -6.20 12.80
N GLU A 14 -5.24 -5.99 12.85
CA GLU A 14 -6.04 -5.62 11.68
C GLU A 14 -5.51 -4.31 11.10
N THR A 15 -5.00 -4.37 9.87
CA THR A 15 -4.66 -3.18 9.10
C THR A 15 -5.95 -2.55 8.61
N GLN A 16 -6.09 -1.24 8.80
CA GLN A 16 -7.26 -0.51 8.30
C GLN A 16 -7.22 -0.54 6.77
N ALA A 17 -8.13 -1.28 6.14
CA ALA A 17 -8.23 -1.34 4.69
C ALA A 17 -8.51 0.07 4.13
N PHE A 18 -7.66 0.54 3.22
CA PHE A 18 -7.86 1.81 2.54
C PHE A 18 -8.98 1.67 1.51
N ASP A 19 -9.97 2.56 1.56
CA ASP A 19 -11.09 2.54 0.62
C ASP A 19 -10.69 3.14 -0.73
N TYR A 20 -10.34 2.26 -1.68
CA TYR A 20 -10.00 2.64 -3.05
C TYR A 20 -11.16 3.26 -3.82
N SER A 21 -12.41 3.17 -3.34
CA SER A 21 -13.54 3.85 -3.99
C SER A 21 -13.44 5.37 -3.92
N SER A 22 -12.66 5.89 -2.96
CA SER A 22 -12.38 7.32 -2.79
C SER A 22 -11.31 7.85 -3.76
N VAL A 23 -10.51 6.99 -4.39
CA VAL A 23 -9.48 7.40 -5.36
C VAL A 23 -10.17 7.76 -6.67
N GLU A 24 -10.04 9.02 -7.10
CA GLU A 24 -10.46 9.44 -8.45
C GLU A 24 -9.54 8.83 -9.52
N LEU A 25 -9.76 7.56 -9.82
CA LEU A 25 -9.10 6.88 -10.92
C LEU A 25 -9.68 7.43 -12.23
N ARG A 26 -8.82 8.08 -13.04
CA ARG A 26 -9.21 8.73 -14.31
C ARG A 26 -10.07 7.87 -15.24
N HIS A 27 -9.96 6.55 -15.15
CA HIS A 27 -10.65 5.60 -16.02
C HIS A 27 -11.18 4.38 -15.25
N ARG A 28 -11.83 4.58 -14.10
CA ARG A 28 -12.53 3.47 -13.45
C ARG A 28 -13.66 2.96 -14.34
N ARG A 29 -13.57 1.71 -14.78
CA ARG A 29 -14.65 1.06 -15.53
C ARG A 29 -15.80 0.72 -14.57
N ASP A 30 -17.03 1.05 -14.95
CA ASP A 30 -18.23 0.68 -14.17
C ASP A 30 -18.38 -0.84 -14.00
N THR A 31 -17.83 -1.60 -14.95
CA THR A 31 -17.82 -3.07 -14.94
C THR A 31 -16.50 -3.65 -14.46
N ALA A 32 -15.66 -2.86 -13.77
CA ALA A 32 -14.42 -3.36 -13.21
C ALA A 32 -14.70 -4.53 -12.25
N PRO A 33 -13.98 -5.64 -12.36
CA PRO A 33 -14.07 -6.71 -11.39
C PRO A 33 -13.66 -6.22 -10.00
N VAL A 34 -14.29 -6.79 -8.97
CA VAL A 34 -13.87 -6.60 -7.59
C VAL A 34 -12.61 -7.45 -7.37
N PRO A 35 -11.53 -6.89 -6.78
CA PRO A 35 -10.37 -7.66 -6.38
C PRO A 35 -10.80 -8.84 -5.48
N PRO A 36 -10.36 -10.07 -5.77
CA PRO A 36 -10.73 -11.22 -4.96
C PRO A 36 -9.94 -11.20 -3.64
N GLU A 37 -10.61 -11.54 -2.54
CA GLU A 37 -9.94 -11.92 -1.30
C GLU A 37 -9.13 -13.20 -1.55
N THR A 38 -7.95 -13.32 -0.92
CA THR A 38 -7.16 -14.56 -0.97
C THR A 38 -7.08 -15.22 0.40
N ASP A 39 -7.36 -16.52 0.44
CA ASP A 39 -7.11 -17.40 1.58
C ASP A 39 -5.73 -18.09 1.49
N ARG A 40 -4.99 -17.80 0.42
CA ARG A 40 -3.68 -18.40 0.12
C ARG A 40 -2.57 -17.61 0.80
N THR A 41 -1.66 -18.35 1.43
CA THR A 41 -0.46 -17.77 2.08
C THR A 41 0.67 -17.67 1.07
N PHE A 42 1.28 -16.49 0.97
CA PHE A 42 2.54 -16.33 0.25
C PHE A 42 3.68 -17.03 1.00
N GLU A 43 4.16 -18.13 0.45
CA GLU A 43 5.37 -18.80 0.93
C GLU A 43 6.55 -18.46 0.03
N TYR A 44 7.57 -17.79 0.60
CA TYR A 44 8.78 -17.47 -0.14
C TYR A 44 10.01 -17.71 0.73
N ASP A 45 10.46 -18.96 0.76
CA ASP A 45 11.70 -19.31 1.44
C ASP A 45 12.90 -18.78 0.66
N SER A 46 13.48 -17.67 1.12
CA SER A 46 14.76 -17.17 0.65
C SER A 46 15.43 -16.25 1.69
N ALA A 47 16.76 -16.28 1.73
CA ALA A 47 17.56 -15.35 2.53
C ALA A 47 17.26 -13.86 2.19
N SER A 48 16.79 -13.59 0.98
CA SER A 48 16.35 -12.26 0.55
C SER A 48 15.10 -11.80 1.31
N LEU A 49 14.13 -12.69 1.52
CA LEU A 49 12.92 -12.38 2.30
C LEU A 49 13.28 -12.04 3.74
N GLU A 50 14.14 -12.83 4.38
CA GLU A 50 14.59 -12.57 5.76
C GLU A 50 15.27 -11.20 5.89
N THR A 51 16.14 -10.88 4.93
CA THR A 51 16.86 -9.59 4.90
C THR A 51 15.89 -8.43 4.76
N MET A 52 14.90 -8.56 3.88
CA MET A 52 13.86 -7.55 3.68
C MET A 52 12.96 -7.40 4.91
N THR A 53 12.52 -8.50 5.52
CA THR A 53 11.74 -8.49 6.76
C THR A 53 12.49 -7.73 7.85
N ARG A 54 13.79 -8.00 8.02
CA ARG A 54 14.62 -7.26 8.99
C ARG A 54 14.66 -5.76 8.66
N ALA A 55 14.81 -5.39 7.39
CA ALA A 55 14.81 -3.99 6.98
C ALA A 55 13.48 -3.29 7.28
N VAL A 56 12.34 -3.93 6.96
CA VAL A 56 11.00 -3.42 7.27
C VAL A 56 10.86 -3.18 8.78
N ARG A 57 11.27 -4.15 9.61
CA ARG A 57 11.23 -4.04 11.07
C ARG A 57 12.06 -2.86 11.58
N THR A 58 13.27 -2.67 11.07
CA THR A 58 14.10 -1.52 11.45
C THR A 58 13.43 -0.18 11.11
N PHE A 59 12.72 -0.08 9.98
CA PHE A 59 11.98 1.14 9.65
C PHE A 59 10.75 1.33 10.55
N GLN A 60 10.04 0.26 10.92
CA GLN A 60 8.94 0.30 11.87
C GLN A 60 9.43 0.75 13.26
N GLU A 61 10.58 0.26 13.71
CA GLU A 61 11.24 0.72 14.96
C GLU A 61 11.53 2.21 14.91
N TYR A 62 12.14 2.70 13.83
CA TYR A 62 12.37 4.14 13.67
C TYR A 62 11.09 4.97 13.65
N HIS A 63 9.99 4.39 13.16
CA HIS A 63 8.69 5.03 13.21
C HIS A 63 8.15 5.13 14.64
N ALA A 64 8.15 4.01 15.37
CA ALA A 64 7.70 3.93 16.75
C ALA A 64 8.50 4.83 17.70
N GLU A 65 9.81 4.95 17.46
CA GLU A 65 10.71 5.85 18.20
C GLU A 65 10.50 7.34 17.86
N ASN A 66 9.58 7.68 16.94
CA ASN A 66 9.38 9.03 16.39
C ASN A 66 10.65 9.62 15.76
N ARG A 67 11.58 8.76 15.32
CA ARG A 67 12.82 9.19 14.65
C ARG A 67 12.55 9.61 13.22
N TYR A 68 11.66 8.89 12.54
CA TYR A 68 11.15 9.22 11.22
C TYR A 68 9.65 8.95 11.14
N ARG A 69 8.93 9.70 10.30
CA ARG A 69 7.57 9.33 9.91
C ARG A 69 7.67 8.42 8.70
N VAL A 70 7.40 7.13 8.89
CA VAL A 70 7.51 6.11 7.85
C VAL A 70 6.13 5.79 7.31
N VAL A 71 6.05 5.61 6.00
CA VAL A 71 4.87 5.10 5.30
C VAL A 71 5.38 4.07 4.29
N PHE A 72 4.75 2.91 4.24
CA PHE A 72 5.05 1.90 3.23
C PHE A 72 4.06 1.98 2.07
N PHE A 73 4.58 1.79 0.86
CA PHE A 73 3.77 1.70 -0.35
C PHE A 73 4.05 0.38 -1.07
N VAL A 74 3.09 -0.54 -1.03
CA VAL A 74 3.16 -1.83 -1.72
C VAL A 74 2.82 -1.60 -3.20
N ASN A 75 3.86 -1.42 -3.99
CA ASN A 75 3.74 -1.19 -5.42
C ASN A 75 3.61 -2.53 -6.18
N ILE A 76 2.38 -3.00 -6.34
CA ILE A 76 2.09 -4.29 -6.97
C ILE A 76 0.84 -4.19 -7.83
N ALA A 77 0.77 -5.01 -8.89
CA ALA A 77 -0.38 -5.12 -9.76
C ALA A 77 -0.82 -6.59 -9.87
N PRO A 78 -2.08 -6.88 -10.21
CA PRO A 78 -2.55 -8.24 -10.44
C PRO A 78 -1.81 -8.95 -11.58
N ASP A 79 -1.89 -10.27 -11.56
CA ASP A 79 -1.35 -11.10 -12.64
C ASP A 79 -2.12 -10.87 -13.94
N VAL A 80 -1.44 -10.99 -15.07
CA VAL A 80 -2.06 -10.92 -16.41
C VAL A 80 -2.38 -12.33 -16.88
N ASP A 81 -3.56 -12.52 -17.50
CA ASP A 81 -3.98 -13.79 -18.09
C ASP A 81 -3.23 -14.13 -19.40
N ILE A 82 -1.93 -14.43 -19.27
CA ILE A 82 -1.07 -14.79 -20.40
C ILE A 82 -1.52 -16.11 -21.02
N ALA A 83 -2.05 -17.04 -20.21
CA ALA A 83 -2.39 -18.39 -20.65
C ALA A 83 -3.55 -18.40 -21.67
N SER A 84 -4.60 -17.61 -21.45
CA SER A 84 -5.69 -17.47 -22.42
C SER A 84 -5.43 -16.39 -23.48
N GLY A 85 -4.44 -15.52 -23.25
CA GLY A 85 -4.19 -14.34 -24.09
C GLY A 85 -5.26 -13.25 -23.95
N ALA A 86 -6.14 -13.36 -22.94
CA ALA A 86 -7.15 -12.36 -22.68
C ALA A 86 -6.54 -11.09 -22.09
N ASP A 87 -7.02 -9.93 -22.54
CA ASP A 87 -6.65 -8.63 -21.98
C ASP A 87 -7.38 -8.40 -20.66
N ARG A 88 -6.99 -9.15 -19.62
CA ARG A 88 -7.55 -9.04 -18.28
C ARG A 88 -6.51 -9.37 -17.22
N PHE A 89 -6.75 -8.77 -16.05
CA PHE A 89 -6.12 -9.18 -14.81
C PHE A 89 -6.79 -10.43 -14.25
N VAL A 90 -6.01 -11.23 -13.51
CA VAL A 90 -6.46 -12.44 -12.83
C VAL A 90 -5.90 -12.49 -11.43
N ASP A 91 -6.63 -13.20 -10.57
CA ASP A 91 -6.11 -13.59 -9.26
C ASP A 91 -4.93 -14.56 -9.43
N GLY A 92 -3.88 -14.36 -8.64
CA GLY A 92 -2.68 -15.15 -8.76
C GLY A 92 -1.69 -14.86 -7.64
N ARG A 93 -0.41 -15.05 -7.96
CA ARG A 93 0.70 -14.91 -7.02
C ARG A 93 0.84 -13.48 -6.52
N HIS A 94 0.55 -12.48 -7.37
CA HIS A 94 0.64 -11.10 -6.94
C HIS A 94 -0.42 -10.72 -5.89
N ASN A 95 -1.54 -11.45 -5.80
CA ASN A 95 -2.51 -11.26 -4.71
C ASN A 95 -1.93 -11.72 -3.37
N GLU A 96 -1.39 -12.94 -3.35
CA GLU A 96 -0.71 -13.50 -2.17
C GLU A 96 0.42 -12.59 -1.70
N MET A 97 1.23 -12.09 -2.64
CA MET A 97 2.31 -11.15 -2.34
C MET A 97 1.78 -9.83 -1.79
N ASN A 98 0.74 -9.27 -2.39
CA ASN A 98 0.10 -8.03 -1.92
C ASN A 98 -0.29 -8.17 -0.45
N ASP A 99 -1.03 -9.23 -0.12
CA ASP A 99 -1.54 -9.45 1.22
C ASP A 99 -0.42 -9.68 2.23
N TYR A 100 0.58 -10.47 1.86
CA TYR A 100 1.77 -10.66 2.68
C TYR A 100 2.48 -9.34 2.99
N PHE A 101 2.68 -8.50 1.98
CA PHE A 101 3.38 -7.22 2.16
C PHE A 101 2.56 -6.19 2.92
N MET A 102 1.25 -6.14 2.67
CA MET A 102 0.33 -5.29 3.44
C MET A 102 0.36 -5.68 4.92
N GLN A 103 0.34 -6.96 5.23
CA GLN A 103 0.46 -7.44 6.62
C GLN A 103 1.83 -7.15 7.22
N LEU A 104 2.92 -7.49 6.54
CA LEU A 104 4.29 -7.30 7.04
C LEU A 104 4.60 -5.82 7.31
N CYS A 105 4.30 -4.95 6.34
CA CYS A 105 4.62 -3.53 6.40
C CYS A 105 3.62 -2.76 7.28
N GLY A 106 2.37 -3.20 7.34
CA GLY A 106 1.29 -2.52 8.06
C GLY A 106 1.26 -2.74 9.56
N GLN A 107 2.16 -3.56 10.11
CA GLN A 107 2.28 -3.70 11.57
C GLN A 107 2.77 -2.39 12.18
N ASP A 108 1.85 -1.66 12.79
CA ASP A 108 2.08 -0.40 13.50
C ASP A 108 2.69 0.72 12.65
N THR A 109 2.62 0.62 11.31
CA THR A 109 3.09 1.67 10.40
C THR A 109 2.09 1.84 9.26
N PRO A 110 1.78 3.08 8.84
CA PRO A 110 0.90 3.33 7.71
C PRO A 110 1.37 2.58 6.45
N VAL A 111 0.45 1.87 5.79
CA VAL A 111 0.70 1.12 4.56
C VAL A 111 -0.47 1.27 3.60
N VAL A 112 -0.17 1.33 2.30
CA VAL A 112 -1.16 1.27 1.22
C VAL A 112 -0.60 0.49 0.04
N SER A 113 -1.48 -0.10 -0.79
CA SER A 113 -1.09 -0.83 -1.99
C SER A 113 -1.73 -0.22 -3.24
N SER A 114 -1.10 -0.38 -4.40
CA SER A 114 -1.73 -0.06 -5.69
C SER A 114 -2.52 -1.23 -6.30
N TYR A 115 -2.51 -2.41 -5.68
CA TYR A 115 -3.07 -3.65 -6.25
C TYR A 115 -4.53 -3.52 -6.69
N ASP A 116 -5.40 -3.08 -5.77
CA ASP A 116 -6.85 -3.01 -6.03
C ASP A 116 -7.20 -1.98 -7.10
N ALA A 117 -6.46 -0.88 -7.16
CA ALA A 117 -6.67 0.17 -8.15
C ALA A 117 -6.45 -0.34 -9.59
N PHE A 118 -5.57 -1.32 -9.79
CA PHE A 118 -5.32 -1.88 -11.11
C PHE A 118 -6.47 -2.71 -11.67
N TRP A 119 -7.34 -3.28 -10.81
CA TRP A 119 -8.53 -4.01 -11.27
C TRP A 119 -9.54 -3.12 -12.01
N ALA A 120 -9.42 -1.79 -11.86
CA ALA A 120 -10.21 -0.83 -12.61
C ALA A 120 -9.84 -0.73 -14.11
N TYR A 121 -8.71 -1.32 -14.52
CA TYR A 121 -8.12 -1.22 -15.85
C TYR A 121 -7.95 -2.59 -16.51
N THR A 122 -7.65 -2.61 -17.82
CA THR A 122 -7.04 -3.79 -18.47
C THR A 122 -5.54 -3.67 -18.62
N PRO A 123 -4.82 -4.80 -18.72
CA PRO A 123 -3.39 -4.81 -18.99
C PRO A 123 -2.95 -3.92 -20.17
N SER A 124 -3.76 -3.82 -21.22
CA SER A 124 -3.48 -2.96 -22.38
C SER A 124 -3.57 -1.45 -22.09
N GLU A 125 -4.39 -1.03 -21.12
CA GLU A 125 -4.50 0.37 -20.69
C GLU A 125 -3.35 0.78 -19.77
N VAL A 126 -2.82 -0.18 -19.01
CA VAL A 126 -1.72 0.00 -18.05
C VAL A 126 -0.55 -0.95 -18.36
N PRO A 127 0.08 -0.82 -19.53
CA PRO A 127 1.12 -1.75 -19.96
C PRO A 127 2.32 -1.74 -19.00
N GLY A 128 2.80 -2.95 -18.69
CA GLY A 128 3.91 -3.15 -17.75
C GLY A 128 3.55 -2.97 -16.27
N ALA A 129 2.27 -2.97 -15.89
CA ALA A 129 1.82 -2.79 -14.51
C ALA A 129 2.56 -3.70 -13.50
N GLY A 130 2.75 -4.98 -13.84
CA GLY A 130 3.44 -5.98 -13.02
C GLY A 130 4.98 -6.02 -13.15
N PHE A 131 5.59 -5.12 -13.93
CA PHE A 131 7.05 -5.09 -14.15
C PHE A 131 7.58 -3.65 -14.14
N HIS A 132 8.52 -3.32 -15.05
CA HIS A 132 8.95 -1.96 -15.33
C HIS A 132 7.82 -1.16 -15.97
N SER A 133 6.98 -0.59 -15.10
CA SER A 133 5.76 0.12 -15.47
C SER A 133 6.02 1.28 -16.42
N LEU A 134 5.18 1.36 -17.46
CA LEU A 134 5.11 2.53 -18.33
C LEU A 134 4.31 3.65 -17.66
N ALA A 135 4.29 4.82 -18.32
CA ALA A 135 3.71 6.04 -17.76
C ALA A 135 2.27 5.85 -17.23
N ALA A 136 1.40 5.14 -17.96
CA ALA A 136 0.03 4.91 -17.55
C ALA A 136 -0.09 4.10 -16.24
N ALA A 137 0.70 3.02 -16.09
CA ALA A 137 0.73 2.25 -14.85
C ALA A 137 1.33 3.04 -13.67
N ASN A 138 2.31 3.92 -13.93
CA ASN A 138 2.87 4.80 -12.90
C ASN A 138 1.88 5.89 -12.46
N ASN A 139 0.97 6.34 -13.34
CA ASN A 139 -0.09 7.27 -12.96
C ASN A 139 -1.03 6.61 -11.93
N VAL A 140 -1.49 5.38 -12.16
CA VAL A 140 -2.34 4.66 -11.19
C VAL A 140 -1.66 4.55 -9.82
N LYS A 141 -0.37 4.17 -9.81
CA LYS A 141 0.44 4.06 -8.57
C LYS A 141 0.55 5.39 -7.85
N THR A 142 0.74 6.46 -8.61
CA THR A 142 0.90 7.83 -8.09
C THR A 142 -0.42 8.34 -7.53
N ASP A 143 -1.54 8.16 -8.24
CA ASP A 143 -2.86 8.61 -7.79
C ASP A 143 -3.21 7.95 -6.44
N VAL A 144 -3.01 6.63 -6.31
CA VAL A 144 -3.22 5.92 -5.03
C VAL A 144 -2.34 6.47 -3.92
N LEU A 145 -1.03 6.62 -4.17
CA LEU A 145 -0.09 7.11 -3.16
C LEU A 145 -0.43 8.54 -2.72
N PHE A 146 -0.72 9.44 -3.66
CA PHE A 146 -1.03 10.83 -3.33
C PHE A 146 -2.34 10.98 -2.58
N GLU A 147 -3.38 10.22 -2.95
CA GLU A 147 -4.65 10.22 -2.24
C GLU A 147 -4.45 9.74 -0.80
N TYR A 148 -3.77 8.60 -0.61
CA TYR A 148 -3.45 8.07 0.70
C TYR A 148 -2.66 9.07 1.56
N LEU A 149 -1.60 9.65 0.99
CA LEU A 149 -0.78 10.64 1.69
C LEU A 149 -1.60 11.86 2.09
N THR A 150 -2.48 12.35 1.21
CA THR A 150 -3.31 13.52 1.49
C THR A 150 -4.29 13.24 2.64
N GLN A 151 -5.00 12.10 2.58
CA GLN A 151 -6.01 11.75 3.56
C GLN A 151 -5.44 11.38 4.94
N PHE A 152 -4.30 10.68 4.99
CA PHE A 152 -3.85 10.03 6.24
C PHE A 152 -2.50 10.52 6.77
N VAL A 153 -1.72 11.25 5.97
CA VAL A 153 -0.34 11.58 6.33
C VAL A 153 -0.07 13.08 6.36
N ILE A 154 -0.52 13.81 5.34
CA ILE A 154 -0.21 15.23 5.15
C ILE A 154 -1.01 16.11 6.12
N ASP A 155 -2.27 15.79 6.39
CA ASP A 155 -3.08 16.62 7.29
C ASP A 155 -2.55 16.63 8.72
N ASP A 156 -1.95 15.53 9.19
CA ASP A 156 -1.20 15.53 10.46
C ASP A 156 0.09 16.38 10.41
N LEU A 157 0.72 16.54 9.24
CA LEU A 157 1.94 17.35 9.11
C LEU A 157 1.66 18.86 9.15
N ARG A 158 0.41 19.27 8.92
CA ARG A 158 0.02 20.68 8.95
C ARG A 158 -0.10 21.23 10.39
N GLY A 159 -0.08 20.37 11.40
CA GLY A 159 -0.34 20.75 12.78
C GLY A 159 -1.77 21.29 12.98
N PRO A 160 -2.17 21.62 14.22
CA PRO A 160 -3.43 22.34 14.40
C PRO A 160 -3.36 23.66 13.65
N ALA A 161 -4.47 24.03 12.98
CA ALA A 161 -4.61 25.36 12.40
C ALA A 161 -4.22 26.40 13.46
N PRO A 162 -3.41 27.43 13.11
CA PRO A 162 -3.04 28.45 14.08
C PRO A 162 -4.32 29.00 14.69
N ALA A 163 -4.40 29.01 16.02
CA ALA A 163 -5.53 29.57 16.74
C ALA A 163 -5.82 30.96 16.17
N GLU A 164 -7.07 31.21 15.78
CA GLU A 164 -7.49 32.53 15.31
C GLU A 164 -6.98 33.57 16.30
N ALA A 165 -6.09 34.46 15.83
CA ALA A 165 -5.59 35.53 16.66
C ALA A 165 -6.81 36.29 17.20
N PRO A 166 -6.85 36.63 18.51
CA PRO A 166 -7.96 37.37 19.06
C PRO A 166 -8.16 38.62 18.21
N GLY A 167 -9.34 38.71 17.59
CA GLY A 167 -9.68 39.81 16.70
C GLY A 167 -9.48 41.15 17.43
N PRO A 168 -9.14 42.23 16.71
CA PRO A 168 -8.95 43.55 17.31
C PRO A 168 -10.32 44.10 17.75
N GLY A 169 -10.80 43.69 18.91
CA GLY A 169 -12.13 44.06 19.37
C GLY A 169 -12.45 43.55 20.75
N GLY A 170 -11.98 44.25 21.78
CA GLY A 170 -12.30 43.93 23.16
C GLY A 170 -11.71 44.89 24.19
N ALA A 171 -11.60 46.18 23.86
CA ALA A 171 -11.37 47.22 24.86
C ALA A 171 -12.41 48.32 24.63
N LEU A 172 -13.54 48.21 25.34
CA LEU A 172 -14.41 49.31 25.70
C LEU A 172 -14.71 49.17 27.20
#